data_AF-A0AAX0QQM4-F1
#
_entry.id   AF-A0AAX0QQM4-F1
#
_cell.length_a   1.000
_cell.length_b   1.000
_cell.length_c   1.000
_cell.angle_alpha   90.00
_cell.angle_beta   90.00
_cell.angle_gamma   90.00
#
_symmetry.space_group_name_H-M   'P 1'
#
loop_
_entity.id
_entity.type
_entity.pdbx_description
1 polymer ?
#
loop_
_entity_poly.entity_id
_entity_poly.type
_entity_poly.pdbx_seq_one_letter_code
_entity_poly.pdbx_strand_id
1 'polypeptide(L)' 'MAYYKNDYEMFAREFNEKLIASAKSYFKYDNKDEYNGSLFVTEKAFIFAAQKKAFIYRIPLGDLNIKF' A
#
# COMPACT_ATOMS: atom_id res chain seq x y z
N MET A 1 1.86 3.52 14.46
CA MET A 1 1.66 2.98 13.11
C MET A 1 2.89 2.20 12.69
N ALA A 2 2.72 1.03 12.08
CA ALA A 2 3.84 0.19 11.64
C ALA A 2 4.01 0.32 10.11
N TYR A 3 5.14 0.87 9.66
CA TYR A 3 5.52 0.99 8.24
C TYR A 3 7.04 1.18 8.12
N TYR A 4 7.59 1.07 6.91
CA TYR A 4 8.95 1.52 6.59
C TYR A 4 8.93 3.00 6.20
N LYS A 5 9.84 3.81 6.77
CA LYS A 5 9.87 5.27 6.56
C LYS A 5 9.90 5.66 5.09
N ASN A 6 10.75 4.99 4.32
CA ASN A 6 10.91 5.17 2.88
C ASN A 6 9.62 4.93 2.09
N ASP A 7 8.83 3.93 2.47
CA ASP A 7 7.56 3.63 1.82
C ASP A 7 6.52 4.70 2.14
N TYR A 8 6.55 5.24 3.36
CA TYR A 8 5.67 6.34 3.76
C TYR A 8 6.00 7.63 3.01
N GLU A 9 7.28 7.96 2.84
CA GLU A 9 7.71 9.12 2.03
C GLU A 9 7.25 9.00 0.58
N MET A 10 7.33 7.79 0.00
CA MET A 10 6.79 7.51 -1.32
C MET A 10 5.27 7.70 -1.34
N PHE A 11 4.55 7.07 -0.41
CA PHE A 11 3.10 7.24 -0.27
C PHE A 11 2.69 8.71 -0.15
N ALA A 12 3.31 9.48 0.74
CA ALA A 12 2.94 10.88 1.00
C ALA A 12 3.27 11.81 -0.19
N ARG A 13 4.27 11.46 -1.00
CA ARG A 13 4.61 12.20 -2.22
C ARG A 13 3.62 11.91 -3.35
N GLU A 14 3.22 10.65 -3.52
CA GLU A 14 2.32 10.23 -4.61
C GLU A 14 0.84 10.50 -4.26
N PHE A 15 0.48 10.35 -2.99
CA PHE A 15 -0.90 10.40 -2.51
C PHE A 15 -1.01 11.41 -1.38
N ASN A 16 -1.62 12.55 -1.67
CA ASN A 16 -2.00 13.55 -0.68
C ASN A 16 -3.27 13.12 0.07
N GLU A 17 -3.20 11.97 0.76
CA GLU A 17 -4.33 11.34 1.45
C GLU A 17 -4.03 11.18 2.95
N LYS A 18 -5.06 11.35 3.78
CA LYS A 18 -4.95 11.16 5.23
C LYS A 18 -4.84 9.67 5.55
N LEU A 19 -3.75 9.29 6.23
CA LEU A 19 -3.52 7.93 6.67
C LEU A 19 -4.40 7.58 7.89
N ILE A 20 -5.18 6.50 7.78
CA ILE A 20 -5.97 5.93 8.89
C ILE A 20 -5.18 4.86 9.63
N ALA A 21 -4.61 3.91 8.88
CA ALA A 21 -3.90 2.77 9.45
C ALA A 21 -2.75 2.33 8.53
N SER A 22 -1.80 1.60 9.11
CA SER A 22 -0.68 1.05 8.35
C SER A 22 -0.17 -0.26 8.93
N ALA A 23 0.43 -1.08 8.08
CA ALA A 23 1.14 -2.28 8.49
C ALA A 23 2.37 -2.52 7.61
N LYS A 24 3.44 -3.08 8.19
CA LYS A 24 4.47 -3.76 7.39
C LYS A 24 3.85 -5.01 6.81
N SER A 25 4.00 -5.23 5.53
CA SER A 25 3.33 -6.32 4.82
C SER A 25 4.15 -6.75 3.60
N TYR A 26 3.73 -7.86 3.00
CA TYR A 26 4.22 -8.30 1.71
C TYR A 26 3.08 -8.30 0.69
N PHE A 27 3.42 -8.01 -0.56
CA PHE A 27 2.50 -8.04 -1.68
C PHE A 27 2.91 -9.14 -2.66
N LYS A 28 1.94 -9.98 -3.02
CA LYS A 28 2.11 -11.08 -3.98
C LYS A 28 0.98 -11.01 -4.99
N TYR A 29 1.32 -11.04 -6.28
CA TYR A 29 0.34 -11.02 -7.37
C TYR A 29 0.69 -12.06 -8.42
N ASP A 30 -0.25 -12.95 -8.73
CA ASP A 30 -0.20 -13.88 -9.88
C ASP A 30 1.15 -14.58 -10.09
N ASN A 31 1.64 -15.27 -9.04
CA ASN A 31 2.93 -15.98 -8.99
C ASN A 31 4.21 -15.14 -9.22
N LYS A 32 4.11 -13.81 -9.22
CA LYS A 32 5.27 -12.91 -9.24
C LYS A 32 6.00 -12.87 -7.89
N ASP A 33 7.22 -12.32 -7.93
CA ASP A 33 8.06 -12.07 -6.77
C ASP A 33 7.29 -11.38 -5.64
N GLU A 34 7.61 -11.78 -4.41
CA GLU A 34 7.08 -11.16 -3.20
C GLU A 34 7.75 -9.79 -2.99
N TYR A 35 6.94 -8.74 -2.89
CA TYR A 35 7.41 -7.41 -2.55
C TYR A 35 7.25 -7.18 -1.05
N ASN A 36 8.34 -6.95 -0.35
CA ASN A 36 8.31 -6.50 1.04
C ASN A 36 8.14 -4.98 1.10
N GLY A 37 7.16 -4.50 1.86
CA GLY A 37 6.84 -3.08 1.92
C GLY A 37 5.84 -2.72 3.02
N SER A 38 5.08 -1.65 2.77
CA SER A 38 4.12 -1.11 3.71
C SER A 38 2.75 -1.00 3.06
N LEU A 39 1.73 -1.47 3.78
CA LEU A 39 0.32 -1.23 3.43
C LEU A 39 -0.14 0.01 4.20
N PHE A 40 -0.74 0.94 3.47
CA PHE A 40 -1.37 2.15 3.96
C PHE A 40 -2.86 2.08 3.67
N VAL A 41 -3.66 2.43 4.68
CA VAL A 41 -5.12 2.47 4.58
C VAL A 41 -5.55 3.92 4.74
N THR A 42 -6.28 4.42 3.75
CA THR A 42 -6.88 5.76 3.74
C THR A 42 -8.40 5.65 3.66
N GLU A 43 -9.09 6.78 3.72
CA GLU A 43 -10.55 6.84 3.50
C GLU A 43 -10.95 6.44 2.07
N LYS A 44 -10.01 6.41 1.13
CA LYS A 44 -10.29 6.23 -0.31
C LYS A 44 -9.75 4.92 -0.86
N ALA A 45 -8.68 4.38 -0.29
CA ALA A 45 -7.97 3.24 -0.87
C ALA A 45 -7.16 2.44 0.15
N PHE A 46 -6.85 1.20 -0.25
CA PHE A 46 -5.67 0.48 0.21
C PHE A 46 -4.51 0.78 -0.73
N ILE A 47 -3.37 1.18 -0.18
CA ILE A 47 -2.18 1.53 -0.95
C ILE A 47 -1.01 0.73 -0.42
N PHE A 48 -0.42 -0.12 -1.26
CA PHE A 48 0.83 -0.81 -0.95
C PHE A 48 2.00 -0.07 -1.60
N ALA A 49 3.06 0.23 -0.85
CA ALA A 49 4.29 0.78 -1.39
C ALA A 49 5.50 -0.05 -0.95
N ALA A 50 6.41 -0.25 -1.89
CA ALA A 50 7.73 -0.86 -1.69
C ALA A 50 8.77 -0.02 -2.44
N GLN A 51 9.26 1.05 -1.80
CA GLN A 51 10.11 2.06 -2.43
C GLN A 51 11.41 1.44 -2.97
N LYS A 52 12.00 0.46 -2.24
CA LYS A 52 13.23 -0.25 -2.66
C LYS A 52 13.10 -0.97 -4.01
N LYS A 53 11.87 -1.27 -4.43
CA LYS A 53 11.55 -1.93 -5.70
C LYS A 53 10.87 -0.98 -6.68
N ALA A 54 10.82 0.32 -6.36
CA ALA A 54 10.09 1.35 -7.11
C ALA A 54 8.64 0.94 -7.43
N PHE A 55 7.99 0.22 -6.49
CA PHE A 55 6.67 -0.35 -6.70
C PHE A 55 5.65 0.33 -5.78
N ILE A 56 4.54 0.75 -6.36
CA ILE A 56 3.38 1.25 -5.63
C ILE A 56 2.10 0.77 -6.31
N TYR A 57 1.14 0.33 -5.50
CA TYR A 57 -0.10 -0.24 -5.97
C TYR A 57 -1.26 0.32 -5.14
N ARG A 58 -2.32 0.76 -5.81
CA ARG A 58 -3.49 1.38 -5.19
C ARG A 58 -4.74 0.62 -5.57
N ILE A 59 -5.52 0.24 -4.56
CA ILE A 59 -6.83 -0.39 -4.69
C ILE A 59 -7.85 0.59 -4.11
N PRO A 60 -8.59 1.32 -4.95
CA PRO A 60 -9.71 2.14 -4.49
C PRO A 60 -10.73 1.28 -3.73
N LEU A 61 -11.27 1.80 -2.63
CA LEU A 61 -12.25 1.05 -1.84
C LEU A 61 -13.52 0.74 -2.64
N GLY A 62 -13.88 1.58 -3.61
CA GLY A 62 -15.02 1.35 -4.51
C GLY A 62 -14.84 0.16 -5.46
N ASP A 63 -13.59 -0.27 -5.72
CA ASP A 63 -13.28 -1.38 -6.62
C ASP A 63 -13.22 -2.74 -5.88
N LEU A 64 -13.40 -2.73 -4.55
CA LEU A 64 -13.38 -3.94 -3.73
C LEU A 64 -14.65 -4.77 -3.94
N ASN A 65 -14.54 -5.79 -4.78
CA ASN A 65 -15.57 -6.81 -4.90
C ASN A 65 -15.28 -7.97 -3.92
N ILE A 66 -15.66 -7.77 -2.65
CA ILE A 66 -15.54 -8.81 -1.62
C ILE A 66 -16.78 -9.71 -1.72
N LYS A 67 -16.60 -10.93 -2.23
CA LYS A 67 -17.62 -11.98 -2.16
C LYS A 67 -17.42 -12.76 -0.87
N PHE A 68 -18.45 -12.77 -0.03
CA PHE A 68 -18.51 -13.58 1.19
C PHE A 68 -19.02 -14.99 0.88
#